data_AF-A0A5S4F832-F1
#
_entry.id   AF-A0A5S4F832-F1
#
_cell.length_a   1.000
_cell.length_b   1.000
_cell.length_c   1.000
_cell.angle_alpha   90.00
_cell.angle_beta   90.00
_cell.angle_gamma   90.00
#
_symmetry.space_group_name_H-M   'P 1'
#
loop_
_entity.id
_entity.type
_entity.pdbx_description
1 polymer ?
#
loop_
_entity_poly.entity_id
_entity_poly.type
_entity_poly.pdbx_seq_one_letter_code
_entity_poly.pdbx_strand_id
1 'polypeptide(L)'
;MLLTFRLLGFGWNGGGILLSSPVQSPKLIAVWTQLEPLPLVVANPAPIIIGMVLFGIGHAFIYRSVSAAWPTGIFQRAVRFAGLLFFMTFLFWEFFTPFNQLGEPLPLVALELLFWATIAFAEAFVIASVSERKVSGV
;
A
#
# COMPACT_ATOMS: atom_id res chain seq x y z
N MET A 1 1.53 -6.13 -0.92
CA MET A 1 2.43 -5.83 -2.05
C MET A 1 2.64 -7.04 -2.94
N LEU A 2 3.35 -8.09 -2.49
CA LEU A 2 3.61 -9.26 -3.33
C LEU A 2 2.33 -9.98 -3.78
N LEU A 3 1.42 -10.30 -2.85
CA LEU A 3 0.18 -11.01 -3.18
C LEU A 3 -0.88 -10.14 -3.87
N THR A 4 -0.82 -8.82 -3.68
CA THR A 4 -1.79 -7.88 -4.24
C THR A 4 -1.28 -7.30 -5.55
N PHE A 5 -0.52 -6.21 -5.49
CA PHE A 5 -0.02 -5.51 -6.68
C PHE A 5 0.89 -6.37 -7.55
N ARG A 6 1.83 -7.13 -7.00
CA ARG A 6 2.76 -7.90 -7.85
C ARG A 6 2.10 -9.11 -8.50
N LEU A 7 1.36 -9.91 -7.74
CA LEU A 7 0.75 -11.15 -8.23
C LEU A 7 -0.51 -10.88 -9.06
N LEU A 8 -1.45 -10.11 -8.54
CA LEU A 8 -2.77 -9.89 -9.15
C LEU A 8 -2.81 -8.64 -10.02
N GLY A 9 -2.28 -7.54 -9.50
CA GLY A 9 -2.37 -6.21 -10.11
C GLY A 9 -1.57 -6.10 -11.41
N PHE A 10 -0.25 -6.13 -11.32
CA PHE A 10 0.68 -6.00 -12.46
C PHE A 10 1.03 -7.36 -13.08
N GLY A 11 0.91 -8.45 -12.32
CA GLY A 11 1.32 -9.79 -12.74
C GLY A 11 2.85 -9.93 -12.86
N TRP A 12 3.36 -11.17 -12.92
CA TRP A 12 4.81 -11.43 -12.95
C TRP A 12 5.49 -10.92 -14.22
N ASN A 13 4.78 -11.00 -15.35
CA ASN A 13 5.26 -10.65 -16.68
C ASN A 13 4.50 -9.45 -17.28
N GLY A 14 3.87 -8.60 -16.45
CA GLY A 14 3.13 -7.41 -16.91
C GLY A 14 1.72 -7.69 -17.44
N GLY A 15 1.21 -8.91 -17.30
CA GLY A 15 -0.14 -9.31 -17.76
C GLY A 15 -1.23 -9.26 -16.68
N GLY A 16 -0.99 -8.58 -15.56
CA GLY A 16 -1.99 -8.43 -14.51
C GLY A 16 -3.08 -7.43 -14.86
N ILE A 17 -4.20 -7.49 -14.13
CA ILE A 17 -5.42 -6.73 -14.42
C ILE A 17 -5.22 -5.20 -14.46
N LEU A 18 -4.27 -4.66 -13.70
CA LEU A 18 -3.97 -3.22 -13.67
C LEU A 18 -3.15 -2.74 -14.88
N LEU A 19 -2.61 -3.63 -15.71
CA LEU A 19 -1.94 -3.25 -16.96
C LEU A 19 -2.67 -3.76 -18.20
N SER A 20 -3.26 -4.95 -18.14
CA SER A 20 -3.88 -5.60 -19.29
C SER A 20 -5.34 -5.23 -19.51
N SER A 21 -5.96 -4.50 -18.57
CA SER A 21 -7.38 -4.13 -18.68
C SER A 21 -7.61 -3.23 -19.89
N PRO A 22 -8.63 -3.52 -20.74
CA PRO A 22 -8.91 -2.72 -21.93
C PRO A 22 -9.41 -1.30 -21.61
N VAL A 23 -9.86 -1.07 -20.37
CA VAL A 23 -10.31 0.26 -19.92
C VAL A 23 -9.21 1.05 -19.22
N GLN A 24 -8.01 0.48 -19.06
CA GLN A 24 -6.92 1.14 -18.36
C GLN A 24 -6.47 2.41 -19.10
N SER A 25 -6.03 3.40 -18.32
CA SER A 25 -5.47 4.64 -18.84
C SER A 25 -4.22 4.37 -19.70
N PRO A 26 -4.23 4.82 -20.97
CA PRO A 26 -3.05 4.77 -21.82
C PRO A 26 -1.86 5.52 -21.22
N LYS A 27 -2.13 6.60 -20.48
CA LYS A 27 -1.08 7.39 -19.81
C LYS A 27 -0.42 6.60 -18.69
N LEU A 28 -1.21 5.89 -17.88
CA LEU A 28 -0.68 5.02 -16.84
C LEU A 28 0.20 3.92 -17.45
N ILE A 29 -0.31 3.22 -18.48
CA ILE A 29 0.45 2.18 -19.19
C ILE A 29 1.77 2.74 -19.72
N ALA A 30 1.74 3.91 -20.37
CA ALA A 30 2.93 4.54 -20.91
C ALA A 30 3.96 4.86 -19.83
N VAL A 31 3.54 5.45 -18.69
CA VAL A 31 4.43 5.75 -17.56
C VAL A 31 5.09 4.49 -17.00
N TRP A 32 4.36 3.38 -16.92
CA TRP A 32 4.88 2.14 -16.35
C TRP A 32 5.73 1.30 -17.30
N THR A 33 5.59 1.47 -18.62
CA THR A 33 6.15 0.52 -19.60
C THR A 33 6.89 1.12 -20.79
N GLN A 34 6.76 2.43 -21.05
CA GLN A 34 7.24 3.06 -22.29
C GLN A 34 8.06 4.33 -22.06
N LEU A 35 7.70 5.16 -21.08
CA LEU A 35 8.34 6.45 -20.85
C LEU A 35 9.61 6.28 -20.03
N GLU A 36 10.75 6.58 -20.65
CA GLU A 36 12.06 6.55 -19.99
C GLU A 36 12.36 7.88 -19.25
N PRO A 37 12.98 7.83 -18.04
CA PRO A 37 13.35 6.62 -17.33
C PRO A 37 12.13 5.90 -16.75
N LEU A 38 12.08 4.57 -16.89
CA LEU A 38 11.03 3.78 -16.24
C LEU A 38 11.03 3.98 -14.72
N PRO A 39 9.87 3.79 -14.05
CA PRO A 39 9.78 3.89 -12.60
C PRO A 39 10.83 3.03 -11.90
N LEU A 40 11.45 3.54 -10.84
CA LEU A 40 12.52 2.85 -10.12
C LEU A 40 12.09 1.46 -9.62
N VAL A 41 10.83 1.28 -9.24
CA VAL A 41 10.31 -0.04 -8.83
C VAL A 41 10.43 -1.11 -9.94
N VAL A 42 10.53 -0.69 -11.20
CA VAL A 42 10.79 -1.55 -12.37
C VAL A 42 12.29 -1.59 -12.69
N ALA A 43 12.92 -0.43 -12.91
CA ALA A 43 14.28 -0.35 -13.45
C ALA A 43 15.39 -0.64 -12.42
N ASN A 44 15.17 -0.29 -11.15
CA ASN A 44 16.11 -0.50 -10.05
C ASN A 44 15.32 -0.61 -8.73
N PRO A 45 14.77 -1.78 -8.39
CA PRO A 45 13.78 -1.91 -7.31
C PRO A 45 14.36 -1.76 -5.90
N ALA A 46 15.67 -1.94 -5.72
CA ALA A 46 16.29 -1.99 -4.39
C ALA A 46 16.04 -0.74 -3.52
N PRO A 47 16.18 0.50 -4.03
CA PRO A 47 15.87 1.71 -3.26
C PRO A 47 14.42 1.78 -2.80
N ILE A 48 13.47 1.31 -3.64
CA ILE A 48 12.04 1.32 -3.30
C ILE A 48 11.75 0.28 -2.20
N ILE A 49 12.37 -0.91 -2.28
CA ILE A 49 12.24 -1.93 -1.23
C ILE A 49 12.81 -1.42 0.10
N ILE A 50 13.99 -0.78 0.08
CA ILE A 50 14.59 -0.17 1.27
C ILE A 50 13.65 0.92 1.83
N GLY A 51 13.11 1.79 0.97
CA GLY A 51 12.13 2.80 1.36
C GLY A 51 10.90 2.19 2.03
N MET A 52 10.32 1.12 1.48
CA MET A 52 9.18 0.42 2.09
C MET A 52 9.50 -0.12 3.49
N VAL A 53 10.70 -0.69 3.69
CA VAL A 53 11.13 -1.17 5.01
C VAL A 53 11.25 0.00 6.00
N LEU A 54 11.85 1.11 5.58
CA LEU A 54 11.98 2.32 6.40
C LEU A 54 10.61 2.92 6.74
N PHE A 55 9.66 2.94 5.80
CA PHE A 55 8.28 3.35 6.06
C PHE A 55 7.62 2.44 7.11
N GLY A 56 7.75 1.13 6.99
CA GLY A 56 7.21 0.20 7.99
C GLY A 56 7.79 0.41 9.40
N ILE A 57 9.10 0.70 9.49
CA ILE A 57 9.74 1.08 10.76
C ILE A 57 9.13 2.40 11.28
N GLY A 58 9.00 3.42 10.43
CA GLY A 58 8.38 4.69 10.77
C GLY A 58 6.93 4.53 11.25
N HIS A 59 6.14 3.72 10.56
CA HIS A 59 4.78 3.36 10.96
C HIS A 59 4.74 2.70 12.34
N ALA A 60 5.71 1.85 12.68
CA ALA A 60 5.79 1.25 14.02
C ALA A 60 6.05 2.31 15.12
N PHE A 61 6.89 3.30 14.85
CA PHE A 61 7.11 4.44 15.77
C PHE A 61 5.85 5.30 15.91
N ILE A 62 5.18 5.61 14.80
CA ILE A 62 3.92 6.35 14.81
C ILE A 62 2.88 5.59 15.62
N TYR A 63 2.68 4.30 15.34
CA TYR A 63 1.77 3.43 16.08
C TYR A 63 2.02 3.53 17.59
N ARG A 64 3.28 3.38 18.03
CA ARG A 64 3.65 3.49 19.45
C ARG A 64 3.27 4.84 20.05
N SER A 65 3.39 5.93 19.29
CA SER A 65 3.07 7.28 19.78
C SER A 65 1.58 7.55 19.94
N VAL A 66 0.72 6.89 19.15
CA VAL A 66 -0.73 7.15 19.14
C VAL A 66 -1.58 6.05 19.76
N SER A 67 -1.04 4.83 19.92
CA SER A 67 -1.81 3.66 20.36
C SER A 67 -2.37 3.76 21.77
N ALA A 68 -1.74 4.57 22.64
CA ALA A 68 -2.23 4.85 23.99
C ALA A 68 -3.60 5.53 24.01
N ALA A 69 -3.97 6.25 22.95
CA ALA A 69 -5.28 6.89 22.81
C ALA A 69 -6.40 5.92 22.37
N TRP A 70 -6.07 4.65 22.09
CA TRP A 70 -7.02 3.67 21.56
C TRP A 70 -7.30 2.56 22.56
N PRO A 71 -8.50 1.93 22.48
CA PRO A 71 -8.81 0.74 23.24
C PRO A 71 -7.71 -0.31 23.10
N THR A 72 -7.38 -0.96 24.21
CA THR A 72 -6.40 -2.05 24.25
C THR A 72 -6.88 -3.25 23.44
N GLY A 73 -5.93 -4.05 22.96
CA GLY A 73 -6.20 -5.25 22.17
C GLY A 73 -5.66 -5.13 20.75
N ILE A 74 -5.05 -6.22 20.27
CA ILE A 74 -4.35 -6.28 18.98
C ILE A 74 -5.29 -5.88 17.85
N PHE A 75 -6.49 -6.48 17.79
CA PHE A 75 -7.45 -6.22 16.72
C PHE A 75 -7.97 -4.78 16.72
N GLN A 76 -8.35 -4.25 17.89
CA GLN A 76 -8.91 -2.90 18.04
C GLN A 76 -7.90 -1.82 17.63
N ARG A 77 -6.63 -2.00 17.96
CA ARG A 77 -5.55 -1.09 17.58
C ARG A 77 -5.13 -1.27 16.11
N ALA A 78 -5.10 -2.52 15.61
CA ALA A 78 -4.82 -2.80 14.21
C ALA A 78 -5.84 -2.15 13.27
N VAL A 79 -7.15 -2.30 13.54
CA VAL A 79 -8.20 -1.69 12.72
C VAL A 79 -8.08 -0.16 12.70
N ARG A 80 -7.84 0.48 13.85
CA ARG A 80 -7.69 1.94 13.93
C ARG A 80 -6.47 2.43 13.18
N PHE A 81 -5.33 1.74 13.34
CA PHE A 81 -4.11 2.11 12.66
C PHE A 81 -4.19 1.85 11.15
N ALA A 82 -4.77 0.72 10.73
CA ALA A 82 -5.05 0.43 9.33
C ALA A 82 -5.94 1.52 8.71
N GLY A 83 -6.97 1.97 9.41
CA GLY A 83 -7.83 3.07 8.97
C GLY A 83 -7.05 4.38 8.77
N LEU A 84 -6.14 4.72 9.68
CA LEU A 84 -5.26 5.88 9.54
C LEU A 84 -4.32 5.75 8.34
N LEU A 85 -3.61 4.63 8.21
CA LEU A 85 -2.70 4.38 7.08
C LEU A 85 -3.48 4.43 5.75
N PHE A 86 -4.62 3.76 5.69
CA PHE A 86 -5.47 3.72 4.51
C PHE A 86 -5.93 5.11 4.11
N PHE A 87 -6.54 5.87 5.03
CA PHE A 87 -7.11 7.16 4.68
C PHE A 87 -6.04 8.21 4.37
N MET A 88 -4.99 8.30 5.19
CA MET A 88 -3.99 9.36 5.07
C MET A 88 -2.96 9.11 3.99
N THR A 89 -2.66 7.84 3.68
CA THR A 89 -1.61 7.49 2.72
C THR A 89 -2.21 6.97 1.43
N PHE A 90 -2.91 5.84 1.48
CA PHE A 90 -3.30 5.12 0.27
C PHE A 90 -4.46 5.79 -0.46
N LEU A 91 -5.52 6.18 0.25
CA LEU A 91 -6.65 6.87 -0.37
C LEU A 91 -6.23 8.22 -0.96
N PHE A 92 -5.42 8.98 -0.22
CA PHE A 92 -4.86 10.24 -0.73
C PHE A 92 -4.03 10.02 -1.99
N TRP A 93 -3.12 9.03 -1.97
CA TRP A 93 -2.28 8.70 -3.12
C TRP A 93 -3.09 8.28 -4.34
N GLU A 94 -4.03 7.35 -4.17
CA GLU A 94 -4.91 6.83 -5.22
C GLU A 94 -5.76 7.93 -5.86
N PHE A 95 -6.30 8.83 -5.03
CA PHE A 95 -7.08 9.95 -5.51
C PHE A 95 -6.24 10.95 -6.31
N PHE A 96 -5.04 11.27 -5.81
CA PHE A 96 -4.23 12.33 -6.43
C PHE A 96 -3.45 11.85 -7.66
N THR A 97 -2.91 10.63 -7.62
CA THR A 97 -1.98 10.14 -8.64
C THR A 97 -2.68 9.24 -9.68
N PRO A 98 -3.07 7.98 -9.39
CA PRO A 98 -3.85 7.13 -10.30
C PRO A 98 -5.07 7.83 -10.92
N PHE A 99 -5.99 8.30 -10.09
CA PHE A 99 -7.23 8.89 -10.58
C PHE A 99 -6.99 10.25 -11.27
N ASN A 100 -6.46 11.23 -10.53
CA ASN A 100 -6.38 12.60 -11.02
C ASN A 100 -5.24 12.82 -12.03
N GLN A 101 -4.01 12.39 -11.74
CA GLN A 101 -2.88 12.67 -12.63
C GLN A 101 -2.75 11.70 -13.80
N LEU A 102 -3.01 10.41 -13.56
CA LEU A 102 -2.84 9.36 -14.56
C LEU A 102 -4.14 9.04 -15.31
N GLY A 103 -5.29 9.50 -14.82
CA GLY A 103 -6.58 9.32 -15.48
C GLY A 103 -7.08 7.88 -15.44
N GLU A 104 -6.70 7.13 -14.41
CA GLU A 104 -7.15 5.75 -14.22
C GLU A 104 -8.66 5.68 -13.96
N PRO A 105 -9.39 4.77 -14.63
CA PRO A 105 -10.83 4.64 -14.44
C PRO A 105 -11.20 4.20 -13.01
N LEU A 106 -12.28 4.75 -12.48
CA LEU A 106 -12.76 4.49 -11.11
C LEU A 106 -12.85 3.01 -10.70
N PRO A 107 -13.30 2.06 -11.57
CA PRO A 107 -13.31 0.65 -11.20
C PRO A 107 -11.94 0.06 -10.90
N LEU A 108 -10.88 0.51 -11.58
CA LEU A 108 -9.51 0.04 -11.33
C LEU A 108 -8.94 0.69 -10.07
N VAL A 109 -9.14 2.00 -9.88
CA VAL A 109 -8.80 2.68 -8.63
C VAL A 109 -9.49 2.01 -7.42
N ALA A 110 -10.76 1.64 -7.55
CA ALA A 110 -11.48 0.92 -6.50
C ALA A 110 -10.84 -0.45 -6.18
N LEU A 111 -10.36 -1.17 -7.19
CA LEU A 111 -9.63 -2.42 -7.00
C LEU A 111 -8.29 -2.19 -6.30
N GLU A 112 -7.54 -1.16 -6.69
CA GLU A 112 -6.29 -0.78 -6.04
C GLU A 112 -6.51 -0.37 -4.57
N LEU A 113 -7.59 0.35 -4.27
CA LEU A 113 -7.98 0.66 -2.89
C LEU A 113 -8.28 -0.60 -2.07
N LEU A 114 -8.86 -1.65 -2.65
CA LEU A 114 -9.03 -2.94 -1.96
C LEU A 114 -7.68 -3.60 -1.67
N PHE A 115 -6.73 -3.54 -2.61
CA PHE A 115 -5.37 -4.01 -2.41
C PHE A 115 -4.66 -3.24 -1.29
N TRP A 116 -4.81 -1.91 -1.28
CA TRP A 116 -4.26 -1.06 -0.24
C TRP A 116 -4.89 -1.28 1.13
N ALA A 117 -6.21 -1.44 1.21
CA ALA A 117 -6.89 -1.77 2.47
C ALA A 117 -6.38 -3.08 3.05
N THR A 118 -6.16 -4.10 2.20
CA THR A 118 -5.58 -5.38 2.60
C THR A 118 -4.16 -5.22 3.14
N ILE A 119 -3.33 -4.42 2.46
CA ILE A 119 -1.95 -4.14 2.90
C ILE A 119 -1.94 -3.38 4.22
N ALA A 120 -2.72 -2.30 4.33
CA ALA A 120 -2.83 -1.47 5.52
C ALA A 120 -3.25 -2.30 6.73
N PHE A 121 -4.23 -3.18 6.55
CA PHE A 121 -4.68 -4.08 7.61
C PHE A 121 -3.60 -5.08 8.02
N ALA A 122 -2.95 -5.75 7.05
CA ALA A 122 -1.89 -6.70 7.34
C ALA A 122 -0.69 -6.05 8.06
N GLU A 123 -0.25 -4.89 7.59
CA GLU A 123 0.83 -4.12 8.21
C GLU A 123 0.48 -3.70 9.64
N ALA A 124 -0.69 -3.08 9.82
CA ALA A 124 -1.14 -2.64 11.13
C ALA A 124 -1.31 -3.81 12.11
N PHE A 125 -1.79 -4.95 11.62
CA PHE A 125 -1.96 -6.15 12.43
C PHE A 125 -0.62 -6.72 12.91
N VAL A 126 0.39 -6.76 12.04
CA VAL A 126 1.75 -7.19 12.43
C VAL A 126 2.35 -6.23 13.45
N ILE A 127 2.27 -4.92 13.21
CA ILE A 127 2.80 -3.90 14.13
C ILE A 127 2.11 -4.00 15.50
N ALA A 128 0.78 -4.09 15.54
CA ALA A 128 0.02 -4.24 16.77
C ALA A 128 0.40 -5.54 17.50
N SER A 129 0.46 -6.67 16.79
CA SER A 129 0.82 -7.96 17.38
C SER A 129 2.20 -7.96 18.03
N VAL A 130 3.20 -7.37 17.36
CA VAL A 130 4.57 -7.29 17.90
C VAL A 130 4.65 -6.33 19.09
N SER A 131 3.93 -5.21 19.01
CA SER A 131 3.97 -4.16 20.03
C SER A 131 3.25 -4.56 21.32
N GLU A 132 2.08 -5.17 21.21
CA GLU A 132 1.28 -5.58 22.39
C GLU A 132 1.90 -6.78 23.12
N ARG A 133 2.51 -7.73 22.40
CA ARG A 133 3.22 -8.87 23.01
C ARG A 133 4.35 -8.42 23.95
N LYS A 134 5.07 -7.36 23.59
CA LYS A 134 6.14 -6.80 24.45
C LYS A 134 5.63 -6.15 25.74
N VAL A 135 4.38 -5.68 25.75
CA VAL A 135 3.76 -5.06 26.94
C VAL A 135 3.20 -6.13 27.90
N SER A 136 2.91 -7.33 27.41
CA SER A 136 2.25 -8.40 28.16
C SER A 136 3.20 -9.35 28.91
N GLY A 137 4.51 -9.17 28.80
CA GLY A 137 5.49 -9.78 29.72
C GLY A 137 5.45 -11.31 29.81
N VAL A 138 5.28 -12.00 28.67
CA VAL A 138 5.62 -13.43 28.48
C VAL A 138 6.59 -13.55 27.32
#